data_AF-A0A7E5X2T9-F1
#
_entry.id   AF-A0A7E5X2T9-F1
#
_cell.length_a   1.000
_cell.length_b   1.000
_cell.length_c   1.000
_cell.angle_alpha   90.00
_cell.angle_beta   90.00
_cell.angle_gamma   90.00
#
_symmetry.space_group_name_H-M   'P 1'
#
loop_
_entity.id
_entity.type
_entity.pdbx_description
1 polymer ?
#
loop_
_entity_poly.entity_id
_entity_poly.type
_entity_poly.pdbx_seq_one_letter_code
_entity_poly.pdbx_strand_id
1 'polypeptide(L)'
;MVRCRGVKRVTIMHACTTLLWLVTCFNGLHAIKIVKFVVPEIIQYGVQDSVILDCDYTYGNRTPGLMVKWFFRSKTKPVYQWIVTQKPQDIGILRGRVDLNYRASDDPLKMYRALRIVKLDTDISGEYICVVSTFLDEDVKSKHMTVFVPETSFRLIQNKTDDDTVNVICAADGAFPSPNLTIATPEKHLQGVDHRVKLVNGRYSAVASVTLNDADLPSPAEFICTLRIPQAKYAVRKEAIYYPGPISTTPEMPTAADMQLAAAVGSREANCYTAFTMASLAALSWILVS
;
A
#
# COMPACT_ATOMS: atom_id res chain seq x y z
N MET A 1 70.78 50.28 -49.65
CA MET A 1 69.34 50.24 -50.02
C MET A 1 68.73 48.96 -49.49
N VAL A 2 68.11 49.01 -48.30
CA VAL A 2 67.49 47.85 -47.65
C VAL A 2 65.98 47.93 -47.84
N ARG A 3 65.44 46.94 -48.55
CA ARG A 3 64.05 46.81 -48.95
C ARG A 3 63.27 46.12 -47.81
N CYS A 4 62.51 46.87 -47.03
CA CYS A 4 61.66 46.31 -45.96
C CYS A 4 60.27 45.95 -46.48
N ARG A 5 59.91 44.68 -46.27
CA ARG A 5 58.66 44.00 -46.64
C ARG A 5 57.43 44.65 -46.01
N GLY A 6 56.46 45.01 -46.84
CA GLY A 6 55.10 45.41 -46.43
C GLY A 6 54.05 44.48 -47.02
N VAL A 7 53.99 43.21 -46.61
CA VAL A 7 52.91 42.28 -47.01
C VAL A 7 52.65 41.29 -45.87
N LYS A 8 52.04 41.68 -44.74
CA LYS A 8 51.47 40.76 -43.73
C LYS A 8 50.40 41.38 -42.79
N ARG A 9 49.75 42.51 -43.13
CA ARG A 9 48.75 43.14 -42.23
C ARG A 9 47.29 43.00 -42.65
N VAL A 10 47.00 42.75 -43.93
CA VAL A 10 45.62 42.74 -44.44
C VAL A 10 44.90 41.40 -44.20
N THR A 11 45.62 40.28 -44.20
CA THR A 11 45.00 38.94 -44.14
C THR A 11 44.48 38.55 -42.74
N ILE A 12 45.06 39.10 -41.66
CA ILE A 12 44.72 38.73 -40.28
C ILE A 12 43.42 39.43 -39.82
N MET A 13 43.15 40.64 -40.32
CA MET A 13 41.97 41.42 -39.92
C MET A 13 40.67 40.89 -40.54
N HIS A 14 40.73 40.34 -41.76
CA HIS A 14 39.61 39.65 -42.41
C HIS A 14 39.30 38.28 -41.79
N ALA A 15 40.31 37.58 -41.26
CA ALA A 15 40.11 36.31 -40.56
C ALA A 15 39.45 36.51 -39.18
N CYS A 16 39.79 37.59 -38.47
CA CYS A 16 39.23 37.88 -37.15
C CYS A 16 37.77 38.36 -37.22
N THR A 17 37.41 39.14 -38.25
CA THR A 17 36.03 39.60 -38.47
C THR A 17 35.10 38.50 -38.96
N THR A 18 35.58 37.56 -39.78
CA THR A 18 34.81 36.36 -40.17
C THR A 18 34.61 35.38 -39.01
N LEU A 19 35.60 35.21 -38.14
CA LEU A 19 35.48 34.40 -36.92
C LEU A 19 34.51 35.04 -35.90
N LEU A 20 34.52 36.37 -35.76
CA LEU A 20 33.58 37.10 -34.89
C LEU A 20 32.13 37.08 -35.44
N TRP A 21 31.95 37.01 -36.76
CA TRP A 21 30.66 36.78 -37.42
C TRP A 21 30.16 35.33 -37.26
N LEU A 22 31.06 34.35 -37.25
CA LEU A 22 30.72 32.95 -36.94
C LEU A 22 30.32 32.76 -35.47
N VAL A 23 30.93 33.51 -34.54
CA VAL A 23 30.59 33.44 -33.10
C VAL A 23 29.29 34.19 -32.75
N THR A 24 28.93 35.24 -33.49
CA THR A 24 27.66 35.99 -33.28
C THR A 24 26.43 35.31 -33.89
N CYS A 25 26.62 34.24 -34.69
CA CYS A 25 25.52 33.41 -35.22
C CYS A 25 25.05 32.31 -34.26
N PHE A 26 25.56 32.22 -33.03
CA PHE A 26 24.92 31.44 -31.98
C PHE A 26 23.76 32.22 -31.34
N ASN A 27 22.81 32.67 -32.15
CA ASN A 27 21.46 32.93 -31.64
C ASN A 27 20.90 31.56 -31.27
N GLY A 28 21.05 31.20 -29.99
CA GLY A 28 20.66 29.90 -29.45
C GLY A 28 19.23 29.56 -29.86
N LEU A 29 19.11 28.60 -30.77
CA LEU A 29 17.87 27.90 -31.03
C LEU A 29 17.49 27.25 -29.69
N HIS A 30 16.60 27.89 -28.94
CA HIS A 30 16.09 27.32 -27.69
C HIS A 30 15.17 26.17 -28.06
N ALA A 31 15.77 24.98 -28.15
CA ALA A 31 15.10 23.70 -28.24
C ALA A 31 14.10 23.54 -27.09
N ILE A 32 13.05 22.75 -27.33
CA ILE A 32 12.11 22.37 -26.27
C ILE A 32 12.87 21.55 -25.25
N LYS A 33 12.66 21.87 -23.98
CA LYS A 33 13.28 21.10 -22.91
C LYS A 33 12.39 21.07 -21.69
N ILE A 34 12.08 19.88 -21.19
CA ILE A 34 11.37 19.68 -19.93
C ILE A 34 12.34 20.04 -18.79
N VAL A 35 12.04 21.13 -18.10
CA VAL A 35 12.86 21.68 -17.01
C VAL A 35 12.41 21.20 -15.64
N LYS A 36 11.13 20.89 -15.48
CA LYS A 36 10.57 20.37 -14.22
C LYS A 36 9.52 19.32 -14.53
N PHE A 37 9.69 18.15 -13.95
CA PHE A 37 8.79 17.02 -14.13
C PHE A 37 8.34 16.49 -12.77
N VAL A 38 7.04 16.63 -12.47
CA VAL A 38 6.45 16.28 -11.18
C VAL A 38 5.45 15.16 -11.39
N VAL A 39 5.76 14.02 -10.80
CA VAL A 39 4.83 12.90 -10.60
C VAL A 39 5.06 12.40 -9.19
N PRO A 40 4.04 12.35 -8.31
CA PRO A 40 4.20 11.79 -6.97
C PRO A 40 4.63 10.33 -7.04
N GLU A 41 5.57 9.95 -6.18
CA GLU A 41 6.06 8.56 -6.16
C GLU A 41 5.00 7.64 -5.55
N ILE A 42 4.32 8.10 -4.50
CA ILE A 42 3.41 7.30 -3.68
C ILE A 42 2.16 8.13 -3.37
N ILE A 43 0.99 7.51 -3.49
CA ILE A 43 -0.32 8.08 -3.14
C ILE A 43 -1.09 7.06 -2.32
N GLN A 44 -1.65 7.49 -1.19
CA GLN A 44 -2.57 6.66 -0.42
C GLN A 44 -3.99 6.83 -0.95
N TYR A 45 -4.61 5.73 -1.34
CA TYR A 45 -6.00 5.68 -1.77
C TYR A 45 -6.94 6.16 -0.64
N GLY A 46 -7.90 7.00 -0.99
CA GLY A 46 -8.93 7.51 -0.08
C GLY A 46 -8.48 8.66 0.84
N VAL A 47 -7.23 9.14 0.74
CA VAL A 47 -6.75 10.28 1.54
C VAL A 47 -6.82 11.60 0.78
N GLN A 48 -6.50 11.59 -0.52
CA GLN A 48 -6.51 12.78 -1.38
C GLN A 48 -7.59 12.62 -2.45
N ASP A 49 -8.29 13.71 -2.76
CA ASP A 49 -9.33 13.70 -3.80
C ASP A 49 -8.76 13.90 -5.21
N SER A 50 -7.55 14.44 -5.33
CA SER A 50 -6.92 14.65 -6.63
C SER A 50 -5.39 14.66 -6.54
N VAL A 51 -4.75 14.36 -7.66
CA VAL A 51 -3.29 14.47 -7.80
C VAL A 51 -2.92 15.29 -9.04
N ILE A 52 -1.84 16.07 -8.92
CA ILE A 52 -1.29 16.85 -10.01
C ILE A 52 0.00 16.20 -10.53
N LEU A 53 0.06 15.96 -11.84
CA LEU A 53 1.26 15.57 -12.56
C LEU A 53 1.64 16.73 -13.49
N ASP A 54 2.77 17.39 -13.23
CA ASP A 54 3.21 18.58 -13.99
C ASP A 54 4.41 18.26 -14.89
N CYS A 55 4.41 18.86 -16.06
CA CYS A 55 5.47 18.75 -17.04
C CYS A 55 5.76 20.16 -17.56
N ASP A 56 6.61 20.87 -16.83
CA ASP A 56 7.05 22.21 -17.20
C ASP A 56 8.25 22.12 -18.14
N TYR A 57 8.20 22.91 -19.19
CA TYR A 57 9.20 22.94 -20.24
C TYR A 57 9.51 24.36 -20.67
N THR A 58 10.70 24.59 -21.20
CA THR A 58 11.06 25.82 -21.91
C THR A 58 10.81 25.65 -23.40
N TYR A 59 10.54 26.75 -24.08
CA TYR A 59 10.35 26.80 -25.53
C TYR A 59 11.02 28.05 -26.09
N GLY A 60 11.49 27.98 -27.34
CA GLY A 60 12.08 29.12 -28.05
C GLY A 60 11.04 29.97 -28.79
N ASN A 61 11.50 30.91 -29.62
CA ASN A 61 10.62 31.84 -30.35
C ASN A 61 9.76 31.20 -31.45
N ARG A 62 10.06 29.96 -31.86
CA ARG A 62 9.30 29.22 -32.89
C ARG A 62 8.70 27.96 -32.28
N THR A 63 7.40 27.97 -32.06
CA THR A 63 6.66 26.84 -31.45
C THR A 63 5.51 26.31 -32.32
N PRO A 64 5.63 26.24 -33.66
CA PRO A 64 4.55 25.70 -34.48
C PRO A 64 4.30 24.24 -34.12
N GLY A 65 3.03 23.89 -33.93
CA GLY A 65 2.64 22.54 -33.58
C GLY A 65 2.92 22.12 -32.13
N LEU A 66 3.14 23.09 -31.22
CA LEU A 66 3.37 22.78 -29.81
C LEU A 66 2.20 21.98 -29.23
N MET A 67 2.53 20.82 -28.66
CA MET A 67 1.59 19.92 -28.00
C MET A 67 2.25 19.20 -26.84
N VAL A 68 1.42 18.80 -25.87
CA VAL A 68 1.81 17.99 -24.72
C VAL A 68 1.00 16.71 -24.75
N LYS A 69 1.69 15.57 -24.68
CA LYS A 69 1.08 14.25 -24.56
C LYS A 69 1.56 13.58 -23.29
N TRP A 70 0.64 12.96 -22.58
CA TRP A 70 0.96 12.05 -21.49
C TRP A 70 0.62 10.63 -21.89
N PHE A 71 1.49 9.70 -21.54
CA PHE A 71 1.33 8.28 -21.76
C PHE A 71 1.42 7.52 -20.44
N PHE A 72 0.83 6.32 -20.43
CA PHE A 72 0.82 5.43 -19.28
C PHE A 72 1.42 4.07 -19.67
N ARG A 73 2.46 3.63 -18.96
CA ARG A 73 3.24 2.39 -19.13
C ARG A 73 3.99 2.22 -20.46
N SER A 74 3.50 2.80 -21.55
CA SER A 74 4.16 2.75 -22.87
C SER A 74 3.80 3.97 -23.70
N LYS A 75 4.68 4.37 -24.63
CA LYS A 75 4.46 5.51 -25.54
C LYS A 75 3.54 5.21 -26.74
N THR A 76 2.73 4.14 -26.69
CA THR A 76 1.94 3.69 -27.85
C THR A 76 0.65 4.48 -28.04
N LYS A 77 -0.09 4.72 -26.96
CA LYS A 77 -1.35 5.47 -26.97
C LYS A 77 -1.34 6.50 -25.84
N PRO A 78 -1.60 7.79 -26.13
CA PRO A 78 -1.68 8.80 -25.09
C PRO A 78 -2.89 8.54 -24.19
N VAL A 79 -2.76 8.92 -22.93
CA VAL A 79 -3.84 8.98 -21.95
C VAL A 79 -4.34 10.41 -21.72
N TYR A 80 -3.59 11.38 -22.24
CA TYR A 80 -4.00 12.77 -22.32
C TYR A 80 -3.24 13.47 -23.44
N GLN A 81 -3.90 14.43 -24.09
CA GLN A 81 -3.31 15.26 -25.12
C GLN A 81 -3.81 16.70 -25.00
N TRP A 82 -2.90 17.65 -25.13
CA TRP A 82 -3.22 19.06 -25.30
C TRP A 82 -2.45 19.63 -26.48
N ILE A 83 -3.16 20.25 -27.41
CA ILE A 83 -2.62 21.05 -28.51
C ILE A 83 -2.98 22.50 -28.19
N VAL A 84 -2.04 23.44 -28.23
CA VAL A 84 -2.21 24.81 -27.72
C VAL A 84 -3.50 25.52 -28.20
N THR A 85 -3.89 25.29 -29.45
CA THR A 85 -5.09 25.90 -30.06
C THR A 85 -6.41 25.19 -29.74
N GLN A 86 -6.36 24.09 -28.97
CA GLN A 86 -7.49 23.22 -28.68
C GLN A 86 -7.68 23.05 -27.17
N LYS A 87 -8.87 22.59 -26.79
CA LYS A 87 -9.10 22.11 -25.43
C LYS A 87 -8.32 20.82 -25.19
N PRO A 88 -7.81 20.60 -23.97
CA PRO A 88 -7.19 19.33 -23.62
C PRO A 88 -8.20 18.19 -23.70
N GLN A 89 -7.70 16.97 -23.93
CA GLN A 89 -8.50 15.75 -24.05
C GLN A 89 -7.89 14.65 -23.19
N ASP A 90 -8.75 13.93 -22.48
CA ASP A 90 -8.39 12.72 -21.74
C ASP A 90 -8.78 11.45 -22.50
N ILE A 91 -7.93 10.43 -22.41
CA ILE A 91 -7.98 9.25 -23.29
C ILE A 91 -7.62 8.01 -22.47
N GLY A 92 -8.06 6.84 -22.93
CA GLY A 92 -7.66 5.56 -22.34
C GLY A 92 -8.04 5.45 -20.86
N ILE A 93 -7.08 5.03 -20.02
CA ILE A 93 -7.31 4.80 -18.58
C ILE A 93 -7.68 6.07 -17.81
N LEU A 94 -7.32 7.25 -18.32
CA LEU A 94 -7.61 8.53 -17.67
C LEU A 94 -8.90 9.20 -18.17
N ARG A 95 -9.61 8.60 -19.14
CA ARG A 95 -10.84 9.16 -19.68
C ARG A 95 -11.92 9.31 -18.59
N GLY A 96 -12.47 10.50 -18.46
CA GLY A 96 -13.45 10.87 -17.46
C GLY A 96 -12.89 10.98 -16.03
N ARG A 97 -11.55 10.99 -15.87
CA ARG A 97 -10.84 11.05 -14.58
C ARG A 97 -9.97 12.31 -14.42
N VAL A 98 -9.81 13.12 -15.47
CA VAL A 98 -8.96 14.33 -15.46
C VAL A 98 -9.84 15.59 -15.47
N ASP A 99 -9.47 16.58 -14.68
CA ASP A 99 -10.03 17.92 -14.76
C ASP A 99 -9.41 18.69 -15.94
N LEU A 100 -10.11 18.67 -17.08
CA LEU A 100 -9.71 19.32 -18.32
C LEU A 100 -9.73 20.86 -18.24
N ASN A 101 -10.23 21.45 -17.16
CA ASN A 101 -10.23 22.90 -16.97
C ASN A 101 -9.07 23.37 -16.06
N TYR A 102 -8.28 22.45 -15.52
CA TYR A 102 -7.15 22.80 -14.65
C TYR A 102 -6.06 23.53 -15.44
N ARG A 103 -5.75 24.76 -15.04
CA ARG A 103 -4.68 25.58 -15.63
C ARG A 103 -3.46 25.57 -14.72
N ALA A 104 -2.36 25.02 -15.22
CA ALA A 104 -1.07 24.93 -14.52
C ALA A 104 -0.26 26.24 -14.57
N SER A 105 -0.57 27.13 -15.53
CA SER A 105 0.13 28.38 -15.76
C SER A 105 -0.79 29.39 -16.45
N ASP A 106 -0.52 30.67 -16.25
CA ASP A 106 -1.15 31.75 -17.01
C ASP A 106 -0.53 31.96 -18.40
N ASP A 107 0.66 31.40 -18.65
CA ASP A 107 1.29 31.42 -19.98
C ASP A 107 0.44 30.61 -20.97
N PRO A 108 -0.08 31.24 -22.06
CA PRO A 108 -0.92 30.58 -23.06
C PRO A 108 -0.33 29.31 -23.65
N LEU A 109 1.00 29.23 -23.76
CA LEU A 109 1.71 28.08 -24.31
C LEU A 109 1.97 26.98 -23.29
N LYS A 110 1.64 27.20 -22.01
CA LYS A 110 1.87 26.25 -20.91
C LYS A 110 0.62 25.94 -20.09
N MET A 111 -0.53 26.53 -20.41
CA MET A 111 -1.75 26.48 -19.60
C MET A 111 -2.16 25.07 -19.18
N TYR A 112 -2.21 24.10 -20.10
CA TYR A 112 -2.72 22.75 -19.84
C TYR A 112 -1.64 21.67 -19.95
N ARG A 113 -0.41 22.01 -19.55
CA ARG A 113 0.73 21.07 -19.57
C ARG A 113 0.65 19.98 -18.48
N ALA A 114 -0.09 20.25 -17.41
CA ALA A 114 -0.22 19.37 -16.25
C ALA A 114 -1.55 18.62 -16.26
N LEU A 115 -1.56 17.42 -15.70
CA LEU A 115 -2.76 16.64 -15.41
C LEU A 115 -3.21 16.90 -13.98
N ARG A 116 -4.50 17.16 -13.80
CA ARG A 116 -5.14 17.05 -12.49
C ARG A 116 -6.11 15.87 -12.52
N ILE A 117 -5.68 14.72 -11.98
CA ILE A 117 -6.50 13.51 -11.91
C ILE A 117 -7.38 13.61 -10.67
N VAL A 118 -8.70 13.60 -10.84
CA VAL A 118 -9.71 13.78 -9.78
C VAL A 118 -10.44 12.49 -9.39
N LYS A 119 -10.21 11.39 -10.13
CA LYS A 119 -10.72 10.06 -9.78
C LYS A 119 -9.54 9.11 -9.62
N LEU A 120 -9.08 8.97 -8.39
CA LEU A 120 -7.96 8.11 -8.03
C LEU A 120 -8.43 6.68 -7.78
N ASP A 121 -7.70 5.72 -8.33
CA ASP A 121 -7.90 4.29 -8.08
C ASP A 121 -6.55 3.58 -8.25
N THR A 122 -6.45 2.32 -7.87
CA THR A 122 -5.20 1.55 -7.88
C THR A 122 -4.70 1.22 -9.29
N ASP A 123 -5.60 1.18 -10.28
CA ASP A 123 -5.31 0.87 -11.69
C ASP A 123 -4.44 1.93 -12.39
N ILE A 124 -4.43 3.16 -11.88
CA ILE A 124 -3.58 4.26 -12.38
C ILE A 124 -2.14 4.17 -11.85
N SER A 125 -1.79 3.15 -11.06
CA SER A 125 -0.40 2.90 -10.68
C SER A 125 0.43 2.45 -11.89
N GLY A 126 1.56 3.11 -12.13
CA GLY A 126 2.44 2.80 -13.24
C GLY A 126 3.40 3.92 -13.62
N GLU A 127 4.09 3.71 -14.74
CA GLU A 127 4.97 4.72 -15.32
C GLU A 127 4.16 5.76 -16.09
N TYR A 128 4.34 7.03 -15.75
CA TYR A 128 3.82 8.17 -16.48
C TYR A 128 4.93 8.80 -17.30
N ILE A 129 4.62 9.08 -18.56
CA ILE A 129 5.59 9.61 -19.53
C ILE A 129 5.00 10.89 -20.12
N CYS A 130 5.66 12.03 -19.91
CA CYS A 130 5.32 13.27 -20.60
C CYS A 130 6.20 13.43 -21.83
N VAL A 131 5.55 13.79 -22.93
CA VAL A 131 6.17 14.11 -24.22
C VAL A 131 5.72 15.50 -24.62
N VAL A 132 6.67 16.43 -24.76
CA VAL A 132 6.42 17.80 -25.22
C VAL A 132 7.06 17.93 -26.58
N SER A 133 6.26 18.24 -27.60
CA SER A 133 6.72 18.25 -28.99
C SER A 133 6.24 19.51 -29.72
N THR A 134 7.05 19.97 -30.66
CA THR A 134 6.64 20.84 -31.78
C THR A 134 6.82 20.08 -33.09
N PHE A 135 6.62 20.73 -34.23
CA PHE A 135 6.94 20.12 -35.53
C PHE A 135 8.44 19.83 -35.75
N LEU A 136 9.34 20.45 -34.98
CA LEU A 136 10.79 20.38 -35.21
C LEU A 136 11.55 19.66 -34.10
N ASP A 137 10.98 19.56 -32.90
CA ASP A 137 11.70 19.12 -31.71
C ASP A 137 10.77 18.47 -30.69
N GLU A 138 11.31 17.57 -29.87
CA GLU A 138 10.59 16.83 -28.85
C GLU A 138 11.49 16.54 -27.64
N ASP A 139 10.96 16.69 -26.43
CA ASP A 139 11.60 16.21 -25.20
C ASP A 139 10.66 15.31 -24.40
N VAL A 140 11.25 14.37 -23.65
CA VAL A 140 10.54 13.30 -22.96
C VAL A 140 11.07 13.06 -21.56
N LYS A 141 10.16 12.93 -20.59
CA LYS A 141 10.46 12.49 -19.22
C LYS A 141 9.48 11.43 -18.75
N SER A 142 9.95 10.52 -17.89
CA SER A 142 9.10 9.52 -17.26
C SER A 142 9.40 9.35 -15.77
N LYS A 143 8.36 8.96 -15.02
CA LYS A 143 8.44 8.68 -13.58
C LYS A 143 7.31 7.75 -13.17
N HIS A 144 7.62 6.84 -12.24
CA HIS A 144 6.67 5.89 -11.70
C HIS A 144 5.85 6.49 -10.55
N MET A 145 4.57 6.14 -10.50
CA MET A 145 3.64 6.48 -9.43
C MET A 145 2.94 5.22 -8.92
N THR A 146 2.92 5.03 -7.61
CA THR A 146 2.23 3.93 -6.93
C THR A 146 1.05 4.47 -6.14
N VAL A 147 -0.16 4.01 -6.46
CA VAL A 147 -1.33 4.19 -5.59
C VAL A 147 -1.46 2.95 -4.73
N PHE A 148 -1.30 3.10 -3.42
CA PHE A 148 -1.42 2.00 -2.47
C PHE A 148 -2.66 2.16 -1.62
N VAL A 149 -3.13 1.04 -1.07
CA VAL A 149 -4.17 1.02 -0.05
C VAL A 149 -3.65 0.23 1.16
N PRO A 150 -3.72 0.81 2.37
CA PRO A 150 -3.38 0.09 3.58
C PRO A 150 -4.36 -1.06 3.82
N GLU A 151 -3.98 -1.98 4.69
CA GLU A 151 -4.86 -3.05 5.13
C GLU A 151 -6.10 -2.51 5.86
N THR A 152 -7.22 -3.18 5.64
CA THR A 152 -8.49 -2.95 6.35
C THR A 152 -8.55 -3.68 7.68
N SER A 153 -7.80 -4.78 7.80
CA SER A 153 -7.67 -5.58 9.01
C SER A 153 -6.26 -6.11 9.11
N PHE A 154 -5.68 -6.05 10.30
CA PHE A 154 -4.37 -6.61 10.63
C PHE A 154 -4.48 -7.38 11.94
N ARG A 155 -4.09 -8.65 11.98
CA ARG A 155 -4.26 -9.54 13.14
C ARG A 155 -2.98 -10.35 13.38
N LEU A 156 -2.63 -10.49 14.65
CA LEU A 156 -1.60 -11.42 15.13
C LEU A 156 -2.28 -12.31 16.18
N ILE A 157 -2.34 -13.61 15.90
CA ILE A 157 -3.09 -14.61 16.65
C ILE A 157 -2.10 -15.68 17.10
N GLN A 158 -2.18 -16.06 18.37
CA GLN A 158 -1.51 -17.27 18.87
C GLN A 158 -2.58 -18.34 19.04
N ASN A 159 -2.44 -19.46 18.34
CA ASN A 159 -3.36 -20.59 18.44
C ASN A 159 -2.61 -21.81 18.99
N LYS A 160 -3.11 -22.38 20.07
CA LYS A 160 -2.51 -23.52 20.76
C LYS A 160 -3.40 -24.74 20.53
N THR A 161 -2.90 -25.72 19.78
CA THR A 161 -3.64 -26.95 19.41
C THR A 161 -3.32 -28.14 20.31
N ASP A 162 -2.19 -28.07 21.01
CA ASP A 162 -1.65 -29.07 21.94
C ASP A 162 -0.82 -28.36 23.01
N ASP A 163 -0.38 -29.09 24.03
CA ASP A 163 0.31 -28.49 25.19
C ASP A 163 1.74 -28.01 24.89
N ASP A 164 2.35 -28.49 23.81
CA ASP A 164 3.79 -28.33 23.55
C ASP A 164 4.10 -27.35 22.41
N THR A 165 3.11 -26.97 21.61
CA THR A 165 3.33 -26.11 20.44
C THR A 165 2.36 -24.95 20.35
N VAL A 166 2.81 -23.87 19.71
CA VAL A 166 2.00 -22.70 19.38
C VAL A 166 2.09 -22.38 17.91
N ASN A 167 0.95 -22.19 17.27
CA ASN A 167 0.84 -21.68 15.92
C ASN A 167 0.63 -20.16 15.95
N VAL A 168 1.66 -19.42 15.54
CA VAL A 168 1.63 -17.96 15.44
C VAL A 168 1.18 -17.58 14.04
N ILE A 169 0.02 -16.95 13.94
CA ILE A 169 -0.61 -16.58 12.68
C ILE A 169 -0.69 -15.06 12.60
N CYS A 170 -0.08 -14.49 11.58
CA CYS A 170 -0.24 -13.10 11.22
C CYS A 170 -1.05 -12.96 9.93
N ALA A 171 -2.13 -12.21 9.96
CA ALA A 171 -3.04 -12.05 8.82
C ALA A 171 -3.36 -10.57 8.56
N ALA A 172 -3.38 -10.19 7.29
CA ALA A 172 -3.75 -8.85 6.86
C ALA A 172 -4.66 -8.90 5.63
N ASP A 173 -5.74 -8.12 5.64
CA ASP A 173 -6.76 -8.12 4.59
C ASP A 173 -6.94 -6.74 3.98
N GLY A 174 -7.19 -6.68 2.66
CA GLY A 174 -7.62 -5.47 1.98
C GLY A 174 -6.50 -4.54 1.49
N ALA A 175 -5.24 -4.97 1.61
CA ALA A 175 -4.08 -4.18 1.20
C ALA A 175 -3.84 -4.24 -0.31
N PHE A 176 -3.26 -3.18 -0.89
CA PHE A 176 -2.78 -3.19 -2.29
C PHE A 176 -1.59 -2.24 -2.43
N PRO A 177 -0.53 -2.55 -3.20
CA PRO A 177 -0.18 -3.83 -3.82
C PRO A 177 -0.02 -4.98 -2.81
N SER A 178 0.39 -6.17 -3.27
CA SER A 178 0.58 -7.34 -2.41
C SER A 178 1.50 -7.03 -1.23
N PRO A 179 1.03 -7.15 0.02
CA PRO A 179 1.87 -6.92 1.20
C PRO A 179 2.81 -8.10 1.46
N ASN A 180 3.91 -7.83 2.15
CA ASN A 180 4.81 -8.82 2.72
C ASN A 180 4.61 -8.85 4.24
N LEU A 181 4.37 -10.03 4.80
CA LEU A 181 4.23 -10.24 6.24
C LEU A 181 5.47 -10.96 6.77
N THR A 182 6.03 -10.50 7.89
CA THR A 182 7.15 -11.19 8.56
C THR A 182 6.79 -11.44 10.02
N ILE A 183 7.13 -12.61 10.55
CA ILE A 183 7.01 -12.93 11.98
C ILE A 183 8.43 -13.07 12.57
N ALA A 184 8.67 -12.41 13.69
CA ALA A 184 9.95 -12.42 14.39
C ALA A 184 9.74 -12.39 15.91
N THR A 185 10.77 -12.72 16.67
CA THR A 185 10.91 -12.32 18.08
C THR A 185 11.90 -11.14 18.16
N PRO A 186 12.02 -10.44 19.30
CA PRO A 186 13.00 -9.36 19.45
C PRO A 186 14.44 -9.78 19.13
N GLU A 187 14.77 -11.05 19.39
CA GLU A 187 16.13 -11.59 19.25
C GLU A 187 16.43 -12.16 17.86
N LYS A 188 15.42 -12.71 17.18
CA LYS A 188 15.63 -13.44 15.92
C LYS A 188 14.44 -13.42 14.96
N HIS A 189 14.75 -13.48 13.68
CA HIS A 189 13.78 -13.85 12.65
C HIS A 189 13.46 -15.35 12.76
N LEU A 190 12.17 -15.68 12.64
CA LEU A 190 11.71 -17.06 12.65
C LEU A 190 11.92 -17.70 11.27
N GLN A 191 12.41 -18.94 11.26
CA GLN A 191 12.58 -19.75 10.05
C GLN A 191 11.34 -20.62 9.81
N GLY A 192 11.12 -21.05 8.57
CA GLY A 192 10.00 -21.95 8.24
C GLY A 192 8.61 -21.31 8.26
N VAL A 193 8.53 -19.97 8.12
CA VAL A 193 7.24 -19.27 8.03
C VAL A 193 6.56 -19.60 6.69
N ASP A 194 5.34 -20.14 6.75
CA ASP A 194 4.49 -20.35 5.57
C ASP A 194 3.82 -19.03 5.19
N HIS A 195 3.80 -18.72 3.89
CA HIS A 195 3.20 -17.49 3.36
C HIS A 195 2.13 -17.80 2.34
N ARG A 196 0.92 -17.25 2.56
CA ARG A 196 -0.22 -17.39 1.65
C ARG A 196 -0.76 -16.02 1.30
N VAL A 197 -0.92 -15.76 0.02
CA VAL A 197 -1.49 -14.51 -0.48
C VAL A 197 -2.62 -14.82 -1.46
N LYS A 198 -3.76 -14.15 -1.29
CA LYS A 198 -4.93 -14.27 -2.16
C LYS A 198 -5.38 -12.88 -2.60
N LEU A 199 -5.79 -12.76 -3.86
CA LEU A 199 -6.44 -11.55 -4.36
C LEU A 199 -7.96 -11.72 -4.23
N VAL A 200 -8.60 -10.86 -3.43
CA VAL A 200 -10.03 -10.84 -3.15
C VAL A 200 -10.57 -9.45 -3.51
N ASN A 201 -11.48 -9.38 -4.48
CA ASN A 201 -12.11 -8.11 -4.93
C ASN A 201 -11.08 -7.00 -5.25
N GLY A 202 -9.99 -7.35 -5.94
CA GLY A 202 -8.93 -6.39 -6.33
C GLY A 202 -7.97 -5.99 -5.20
N ARG A 203 -8.11 -6.57 -4.01
CA ARG A 203 -7.24 -6.32 -2.84
C ARG A 203 -6.62 -7.61 -2.33
N TYR A 204 -5.45 -7.53 -1.72
CA TYR A 204 -4.75 -8.70 -1.21
C TYR A 204 -5.14 -9.02 0.23
N SER A 205 -5.34 -10.31 0.48
CA SER A 205 -5.38 -10.93 1.80
C SER A 205 -4.12 -11.79 1.92
N ALA A 206 -3.28 -11.48 2.89
CA ALA A 206 -2.02 -12.15 3.15
C ALA A 206 -2.02 -12.79 4.53
N VAL A 207 -1.46 -13.98 4.64
CA VAL A 207 -1.30 -14.73 5.88
C VAL A 207 0.12 -15.26 5.95
N ALA A 208 0.79 -15.04 7.06
CA ALA A 208 2.03 -15.69 7.45
C ALA A 208 1.76 -16.54 8.69
N SER A 209 2.26 -17.77 8.73
CA SER A 209 2.08 -18.64 9.90
C SER A 209 3.30 -19.51 10.16
N VAL A 210 3.58 -19.75 11.43
CA VAL A 210 4.67 -20.63 11.87
C VAL A 210 4.28 -21.35 13.15
N THR A 211 4.62 -22.63 13.25
CA THR A 211 4.42 -23.46 14.45
C THR A 211 5.76 -23.62 15.16
N LEU A 212 5.77 -23.32 16.46
CA LEU A 212 6.97 -23.32 17.31
C LEU A 212 6.73 -24.23 18.52
N ASN A 213 7.77 -24.89 19.02
CA ASN A 213 7.69 -25.61 20.29
C ASN A 213 7.83 -24.63 21.46
N ASP A 214 7.01 -24.80 22.49
CA ASP A 214 7.04 -24.04 23.73
C ASP A 214 8.39 -24.15 24.45
N ALA A 215 9.05 -25.31 24.36
CA ALA A 215 10.37 -25.56 24.96
C ALA A 215 11.48 -24.69 24.36
N ASP A 216 11.31 -24.21 23.12
CA ASP A 216 12.29 -23.39 22.41
C ASP A 216 12.06 -21.87 22.63
N LEU A 217 11.06 -21.51 23.43
CA LEU A 217 10.61 -20.13 23.65
C LEU A 217 10.92 -19.64 25.08
N PRO A 218 11.30 -18.37 25.26
CA PRO A 218 11.38 -17.76 26.58
C PRO A 218 9.97 -17.63 27.19
N SER A 219 9.91 -17.50 28.52
CA SER A 219 8.65 -17.24 29.24
C SER A 219 8.74 -15.91 30.01
N PRO A 220 8.03 -14.86 29.56
CA PRO A 220 7.19 -14.79 28.36
C PRO A 220 7.99 -14.67 27.04
N ALA A 221 7.36 -15.10 25.94
CA ALA A 221 7.82 -14.87 24.59
C ALA A 221 7.10 -13.67 23.97
N GLU A 222 7.82 -12.87 23.18
CA GLU A 222 7.25 -11.76 22.42
C GLU A 222 7.28 -12.08 20.92
N PHE A 223 6.13 -11.98 20.27
CA PHE A 223 5.99 -12.13 18.82
C PHE A 223 5.69 -10.80 18.16
N ILE A 224 6.47 -10.48 17.13
CA ILE A 224 6.37 -9.27 16.34
C ILE A 224 5.98 -9.68 14.92
N CYS A 225 4.79 -9.26 14.47
CA CYS A 225 4.45 -9.31 13.05
C CYS A 225 4.61 -7.93 12.41
N THR A 226 5.29 -7.87 11.28
CA THR A 226 5.38 -6.65 10.46
C THR A 226 4.76 -6.86 9.10
N LEU A 227 3.83 -5.99 8.72
CA LEU A 227 3.34 -5.83 7.36
C LEU A 227 4.16 -4.77 6.64
N ARG A 228 4.56 -5.04 5.40
CA ARG A 228 5.25 -4.09 4.53
C ARG A 228 4.61 -4.05 3.14
N ILE A 229 4.46 -2.86 2.59
CA ILE A 229 4.20 -2.62 1.16
C ILE A 229 5.41 -1.87 0.62
N PRO A 230 6.46 -2.57 0.13
CA PRO A 230 7.74 -1.96 -0.22
C PRO A 230 7.61 -0.85 -1.27
N GLN A 231 6.72 -1.03 -2.26
CA GLN A 231 6.48 -0.07 -3.35
C GLN A 231 5.91 1.26 -2.84
N ALA A 232 5.33 1.27 -1.63
CA ALA A 232 4.71 2.42 -1.01
C ALA A 232 5.48 2.93 0.22
N LYS A 233 6.65 2.35 0.54
CA LYS A 233 7.42 2.65 1.77
C LYS A 233 6.53 2.59 3.03
N TYR A 234 5.51 1.73 3.01
CA TYR A 234 4.53 1.60 4.07
C TYR A 234 4.85 0.36 4.91
N ALA A 235 4.86 0.53 6.24
CA ALA A 235 5.07 -0.56 7.16
C ALA A 235 4.29 -0.32 8.46
N VAL A 236 3.68 -1.39 8.98
CA VAL A 236 2.99 -1.41 10.27
C VAL A 236 3.34 -2.69 11.00
N ARG A 237 3.36 -2.65 12.33
CA ARG A 237 3.70 -3.81 13.15
C ARG A 237 2.67 -4.06 14.25
N LYS A 238 2.52 -5.32 14.63
CA LYS A 238 1.76 -5.79 15.78
C LYS A 238 2.65 -6.67 16.64
N GLU A 239 2.49 -6.51 17.95
CA GLU A 239 3.26 -7.20 18.97
C GLU A 239 2.28 -7.95 19.87
N ALA A 240 2.66 -9.14 20.33
CA ALA A 240 1.86 -9.92 21.26
C ALA A 240 2.75 -10.74 22.19
N ILE A 241 2.34 -10.82 23.46
CA ILE A 241 3.03 -11.60 24.49
C ILE A 241 2.37 -12.98 24.58
N TYR A 242 3.19 -14.02 24.59
CA TYR A 242 2.78 -15.41 24.74
C TYR A 242 3.47 -16.03 25.96
N TYR A 243 2.72 -16.82 26.72
CA TYR A 243 3.23 -17.57 27.85
C TYR A 243 3.21 -19.05 27.50
N PRO A 244 4.39 -19.67 27.31
CA PRO A 244 4.50 -21.12 27.12
C PRO A 244 3.95 -21.88 28.34
N GLY A 245 3.38 -23.06 28.10
CA GLY A 245 2.75 -23.88 29.12
C GLY A 245 1.47 -24.55 28.61
N PRO A 246 0.87 -25.47 29.40
CA PRO A 246 -0.30 -26.24 28.97
C PRO A 246 -1.47 -25.34 28.59
N ILE A 247 -2.35 -25.84 27.72
CA ILE A 247 -3.57 -25.12 27.33
C ILE A 247 -4.31 -24.74 28.61
N SER A 248 -4.59 -23.43 28.77
CA SER A 248 -5.31 -22.92 29.94
C SER A 248 -6.74 -23.46 29.92
N THR A 249 -6.93 -24.64 30.49
CA THR A 249 -8.23 -25.14 30.94
C THR A 249 -8.52 -24.40 32.23
N THR A 250 -8.94 -23.14 32.14
CA THR A 250 -9.71 -22.59 33.25
C THR A 250 -11.07 -23.30 33.16
N PRO A 251 -11.41 -24.27 34.04
CA PRO A 251 -12.81 -24.64 34.18
C PRO A 251 -13.55 -23.34 34.49
N GLU A 252 -14.55 -23.03 33.69
CA GLU A 252 -15.49 -21.96 33.99
C GLU A 252 -15.89 -22.13 35.46
N MET A 253 -15.43 -21.21 36.32
CA MET A 253 -15.74 -21.30 37.74
C MET A 253 -17.27 -21.33 37.83
N PRO A 254 -17.89 -22.37 38.42
CA PRO A 254 -19.34 -22.47 38.45
C PRO A 254 -19.87 -21.16 39.02
N THR A 255 -20.80 -20.54 38.28
CA THR A 255 -21.41 -19.30 38.77
C THR A 255 -22.11 -19.59 40.10
N ALA A 256 -22.35 -18.55 40.91
CA ALA A 256 -23.08 -18.73 42.16
C ALA A 256 -24.43 -19.47 41.96
N ALA A 257 -25.02 -19.37 40.77
CA ALA A 257 -26.20 -20.11 40.36
C ALA A 257 -25.95 -21.63 40.21
N ASP A 258 -24.81 -22.02 39.65
CA ASP A 258 -24.41 -23.44 39.51
C ASP A 258 -24.08 -24.06 40.88
N MET A 259 -23.45 -23.30 41.78
CA MET A 259 -23.25 -23.73 43.17
C MET A 259 -24.57 -23.85 43.94
N GLN A 260 -25.54 -22.96 43.69
CA GLN A 260 -26.87 -23.05 44.29
C GLN A 260 -27.67 -24.25 43.76
N LEU A 261 -27.56 -24.57 42.46
CA LEU A 261 -28.21 -25.73 41.87
C LEU A 261 -27.64 -27.04 42.46
N ALA A 262 -26.32 -27.13 42.64
CA ALA A 262 -25.68 -28.28 43.28
C ALA A 262 -26.11 -28.45 44.76
N ALA A 263 -26.26 -27.36 45.51
CA ALA A 263 -26.75 -27.40 46.90
C ALA A 263 -28.25 -27.78 46.99
N ALA A 264 -29.06 -27.38 46.02
CA ALA A 264 -30.47 -27.76 45.96
C ALA A 264 -30.68 -29.24 45.61
N VAL A 265 -29.79 -29.83 44.80
CA VAL A 265 -29.81 -31.26 44.48
C VAL A 265 -29.33 -32.11 45.65
N GLY A 266 -28.27 -31.68 46.36
CA GLY A 266 -27.74 -32.39 47.54
C GLY A 266 -28.66 -32.41 48.77
N SER A 267 -29.67 -31.54 48.84
CA SER A 267 -30.62 -31.48 49.97
C SER A 267 -31.88 -32.33 49.78
N ARG A 268 -32.09 -32.95 48.60
CA ARG A 268 -33.29 -33.76 48.33
C ARG A 268 -33.16 -35.26 48.62
N GLU A 269 -31.96 -35.79 48.90
CA GLU A 269 -31.77 -37.23 49.14
C GLU A 269 -31.74 -37.66 50.62
N ALA A 270 -31.81 -36.73 51.58
CA ALA A 270 -31.67 -37.08 53.00
C ALA A 270 -32.97 -37.12 53.82
N ASN A 271 -34.18 -36.93 53.24
CA ASN A 271 -35.40 -36.87 54.05
C ASN A 271 -36.70 -37.31 53.35
N CYS A 272 -36.71 -38.48 52.72
CA CYS A 272 -37.96 -39.12 52.29
C CYS A 272 -37.92 -40.66 52.36
N TYR A 273 -37.39 -41.23 53.45
CA TYR A 273 -37.44 -42.67 53.73
C TYR A 273 -37.54 -42.98 55.24
N THR A 274 -38.38 -42.28 56.02
CA THR A 274 -38.65 -42.67 57.43
C THR A 274 -40.00 -42.16 57.99
N ALA A 275 -41.06 -42.09 57.17
CA ALA A 275 -42.40 -41.74 57.69
C ALA A 275 -43.59 -42.53 57.11
N PHE A 276 -43.36 -43.64 56.42
CA PHE A 276 -44.45 -44.44 55.83
C PHE A 276 -44.23 -45.96 55.93
N THR A 277 -43.78 -46.48 57.07
CA THR A 277 -43.76 -47.94 57.33
C THR A 277 -43.88 -48.30 58.83
N MET A 278 -44.79 -47.66 59.58
CA MET A 278 -45.23 -48.17 60.90
C MET A 278 -46.75 -47.99 61.08
N ALA A 279 -47.53 -48.47 60.13
CA ALA A 279 -48.98 -48.61 60.27
C ALA A 279 -49.48 -49.80 59.45
N SER A 280 -48.98 -51.00 59.76
CA SER A 280 -49.60 -52.29 59.41
C SER A 280 -48.71 -53.42 59.92
N LEU A 281 -48.95 -53.86 61.16
CA LEU A 281 -48.73 -55.22 61.68
C LEU A 281 -49.00 -55.21 63.20
N ALA A 282 -50.27 -55.02 63.54
CA ALA A 282 -50.80 -55.35 64.87
C ALA A 282 -52.25 -55.82 64.72
N ALA A 283 -52.43 -56.93 64.01
CA ALA A 283 -53.64 -57.74 64.04
C ALA A 283 -53.31 -59.09 63.41
N LEU A 284 -52.80 -60.03 64.20
CA LEU A 284 -52.86 -61.50 63.95
C LEU A 284 -52.23 -62.28 65.12
N SER A 285 -52.83 -62.12 66.29
CA SER A 285 -53.15 -63.19 67.24
C SER A 285 -54.41 -62.63 67.92
N TRP A 286 -55.56 -63.29 67.99
CA TRP A 286 -55.85 -64.54 68.64
C TRP A 286 -57.11 -65.12 68.00
N ILE A 287 -57.00 -66.31 67.39
CA ILE A 287 -58.11 -67.27 67.34
C ILE A 287 -57.60 -68.46 68.14
N LEU A 288 -58.15 -68.68 69.34
CA LEU A 288 -58.47 -69.98 69.92
C LEU A 288 -59.02 -69.83 71.36
N VAL A 289 -60.22 -70.39 71.55
CA VAL A 289 -60.90 -70.83 72.79
C VAL A 289 -61.83 -69.83 73.52
N SER A 290 -63.09 -70.26 73.62
CA SER A 290 -64.22 -69.94 74.52
C SER A 290 -64.25 -68.65 75.32
#